data_AF-A0A0D0SL65-F1
#
_entry.id   AF-A0A0D0SL65-F1
#
_cell.length_a   1.000
_cell.length_b   1.000
_cell.length_c   1.000
_cell.angle_alpha   90.00
_cell.angle_beta   90.00
_cell.angle_gamma   90.00
#
_symmetry.space_group_name_H-M   'P 1'
#
loop_
_entity.id
_entity.type
_entity.pdbx_description
1 polymer ?
#
loop_
_entity_poly.entity_id
_entity_poly.type
_entity_poly.pdbx_seq_one_letter_code
_entity_poly.pdbx_strand_id
1 'polypeptide(L)'
;MITNYEYGPWKVGVDIERTKEYHQSITSNLDVNLKTILTAEQVEFFESFGIDLTKVEVHHNKRVEDEEETIFSDVYSIRAMLCGDLYSISREQEELYFEEDDTDEESLFVEGERENVVVSDSGSLFDTGYSGMIIAFSHPVMYRALQAENNELDEKYRKWFCGEVFVKAIVNNK
;
A
#
# COMPACT_ATOMS: atom_id res chain seq x y z
N MET A 1 17.07 -1.49 11.21
CA MET A 1 17.80 -2.40 10.28
C MET A 1 16.82 -2.69 9.16
N ILE A 2 17.21 -2.51 7.90
CA ILE A 2 16.31 -2.76 6.77
C ILE A 2 16.19 -4.27 6.53
N THR A 3 14.95 -4.76 6.52
CA THR A 3 14.60 -6.13 6.10
C THR A 3 13.95 -6.05 4.73
N ASN A 4 14.40 -6.89 3.79
CA ASN A 4 13.86 -6.92 2.44
C ASN A 4 12.85 -8.06 2.29
N TYR A 5 11.73 -7.76 1.66
CA TYR A 5 10.67 -8.70 1.36
C TYR A 5 10.37 -8.71 -0.13
N GLU A 6 9.98 -9.86 -0.64
CA GLU A 6 9.59 -10.06 -2.04
C GLU A 6 8.18 -10.67 -2.07
N TYR A 7 7.24 -9.97 -2.71
CA TYR A 7 5.83 -10.36 -2.84
C TYR A 7 5.38 -10.07 -4.26
N GLY A 8 5.12 -11.11 -5.05
CA GLY A 8 4.73 -10.94 -6.45
C GLY A 8 5.73 -10.04 -7.21
N PRO A 9 5.29 -8.93 -7.83
CA PRO A 9 6.17 -8.01 -8.54
C PRO A 9 6.96 -7.07 -7.61
N TRP A 10 6.66 -7.06 -6.31
CA TRP A 10 7.20 -6.09 -5.37
C TRP A 10 8.42 -6.61 -4.63
N LYS A 11 9.40 -5.73 -4.51
CA LYS A 11 10.50 -5.86 -3.57
C LYS A 11 10.49 -4.63 -2.67
N VAL A 12 10.35 -4.85 -1.37
CA VAL A 12 10.17 -3.77 -0.39
C VAL A 12 11.22 -3.90 0.70
N GLY A 13 12.00 -2.84 0.93
CA GLY A 13 12.86 -2.72 2.10
C GLY A 13 12.11 -2.03 3.22
N VAL A 14 12.09 -2.60 4.42
CA VAL A 14 11.35 -2.06 5.57
C VAL A 14 12.24 -1.92 6.79
N ASP A 15 12.23 -0.74 7.41
CA ASP A 15 12.75 -0.51 8.76
C ASP A 15 11.65 -0.77 9.78
N ILE A 16 11.58 -2.00 10.27
CA ILE A 16 10.50 -2.50 11.14
C ILE A 16 10.34 -1.63 12.40
N GLU A 17 11.44 -1.20 13.01
CA GLU A 17 11.38 -0.38 14.24
C GLU A 17 10.82 1.01 13.95
N ARG A 18 11.23 1.64 12.84
CA ARG A 18 10.66 2.94 12.44
C ARG A 18 9.18 2.81 12.04
N THR A 19 8.78 1.71 11.41
CA THR A 19 7.36 1.44 11.13
C THR A 19 6.55 1.35 12.43
N LYS A 20 7.05 0.65 13.45
CA LYS A 20 6.39 0.59 14.77
C LYS A 20 6.25 1.98 15.40
N GLU A 21 7.33 2.76 15.40
CA GLU A 21 7.35 4.14 15.93
C GLU A 21 6.35 5.03 15.18
N TYR A 22 6.31 4.91 13.84
CA TYR A 22 5.35 5.63 13.00
C TYR A 22 3.91 5.33 13.43
N HIS A 23 3.53 4.06 13.57
CA HIS A 23 2.17 3.70 13.97
C HIS A 23 1.81 4.10 15.41
N GLN A 24 2.78 4.11 16.33
CA GLN A 24 2.56 4.60 17.70
C GLN A 24 2.21 6.09 17.75
N SER A 25 2.68 6.88 16.79
CA SER A 25 2.37 8.31 16.68
C SER A 25 0.94 8.59 16.21
N ILE A 26 0.26 7.59 15.65
CA ILE A 26 -1.10 7.73 15.12
C ILE A 26 -2.12 7.64 16.27
N THR A 27 -3.05 8.58 16.33
CA THR A 27 -4.22 8.47 17.21
C THR A 27 -5.20 7.44 16.62
N SER A 28 -5.58 6.43 17.40
CA SER A 28 -6.51 5.41 16.91
C SER A 28 -7.93 5.98 16.93
N ASN A 29 -8.65 5.81 15.82
CA ASN A 29 -10.09 6.01 15.73
C ASN A 29 -10.76 4.76 15.13
N LEU A 30 -10.19 3.57 15.34
CA LEU A 30 -10.76 2.33 14.82
C LEU A 30 -11.94 1.88 15.69
N ASP A 31 -13.12 1.83 15.09
CA ASP A 31 -14.30 1.17 15.66
C ASP A 31 -14.37 -0.34 15.33
N VAL A 32 -13.37 -0.86 14.61
CA VAL A 32 -13.33 -2.24 14.11
C VAL A 32 -12.17 -2.99 14.76
N ASN A 33 -12.41 -4.21 15.26
CA ASN A 33 -11.34 -5.09 15.73
C ASN A 33 -10.85 -5.99 14.59
N LEU A 34 -9.80 -5.58 13.88
CA LEU A 34 -9.27 -6.35 12.75
C LEU A 34 -8.84 -7.77 13.13
N LYS A 35 -8.44 -8.02 14.38
CA LYS A 35 -8.04 -9.37 14.82
C LYS A 35 -9.20 -10.36 14.87
N THR A 36 -10.45 -9.91 14.89
CA THR A 36 -11.62 -10.80 14.77
C THR A 36 -11.98 -11.11 13.32
N ILE A 37 -11.49 -10.30 12.37
CA ILE A 37 -11.76 -10.43 10.92
C ILE A 37 -10.64 -11.26 10.27
N LEU A 38 -9.38 -10.91 10.53
CA LEU A 38 -8.21 -11.50 9.88
C LEU A 38 -7.90 -12.92 10.36
N THR A 39 -7.31 -13.76 9.52
CA THR A 39 -6.69 -15.03 9.94
C THR A 39 -5.40 -14.77 10.73
N ALA A 40 -4.91 -15.76 11.46
CA ALA A 40 -3.64 -15.63 12.17
C ALA A 40 -2.47 -15.31 11.22
N GLU A 41 -2.42 -15.96 10.06
CA GLU A 41 -1.40 -15.69 9.02
C GLU A 41 -1.51 -14.26 8.50
N GLN A 42 -2.73 -13.76 8.26
CA GLN A 42 -2.95 -12.39 7.81
C GLN A 42 -2.55 -11.37 8.87
N VAL A 43 -2.79 -11.64 10.16
CA VAL A 43 -2.30 -10.80 11.25
C VAL A 43 -0.77 -10.80 11.28
N GLU A 44 -0.16 -11.98 11.20
CA GLU A 44 1.30 -12.14 11.19
C GLU A 44 1.95 -11.39 10.02
N PHE A 45 1.32 -11.37 8.84
CA PHE A 45 1.78 -10.58 7.70
C PHE A 45 1.98 -9.11 8.06
N PHE A 46 0.97 -8.44 8.61
CA PHE A 46 1.09 -7.03 8.98
C PHE A 46 2.08 -6.82 10.14
N GLU A 47 1.99 -7.65 11.17
CA GLU A 47 2.86 -7.55 12.34
C GLU A 47 4.34 -7.79 11.97
N SER A 48 4.62 -8.59 10.92
CA SER A 48 5.98 -8.83 10.43
C SER A 48 6.66 -7.58 9.88
N PHE A 49 5.89 -6.59 9.41
CA PHE A 49 6.42 -5.28 8.99
C PHE A 49 6.49 -4.26 10.12
N GLY A 50 6.01 -4.60 11.32
CA GLY A 50 5.87 -3.67 12.43
C GLY A 50 4.61 -2.82 12.39
N ILE A 51 3.61 -3.17 11.57
CA ILE A 51 2.31 -2.48 11.53
C ILE A 51 1.52 -2.78 12.79
N ASP A 52 1.02 -1.74 13.45
CA ASP A 52 0.01 -1.88 14.51
C ASP A 52 -1.39 -1.83 13.90
N LEU A 53 -2.08 -2.98 13.86
CA LEU A 53 -3.43 -3.11 13.30
C LEU A 53 -4.51 -2.30 14.04
N THR A 54 -4.21 -1.73 15.21
CA THR A 54 -5.11 -0.78 15.89
C THR A 54 -4.93 0.66 15.40
N LYS A 55 -3.93 0.89 14.54
CA LYS A 55 -3.42 2.20 14.08
C LYS A 55 -3.31 2.27 12.55
N VAL A 56 -4.24 1.62 11.86
CA VAL A 56 -4.33 1.61 10.39
C VAL A 56 -5.60 2.32 9.94
N GLU A 57 -5.72 2.61 8.65
CA GLU A 57 -6.98 3.08 8.07
C GLU A 57 -7.77 1.87 7.54
N VAL A 58 -9.05 1.77 7.91
CA VAL A 58 -9.93 0.67 7.51
C VAL A 58 -11.18 1.23 6.88
N HIS A 59 -11.49 0.75 5.67
CA HIS A 59 -12.76 0.99 4.99
C HIS A 59 -13.52 -0.33 4.88
N HIS A 60 -14.74 -0.37 5.41
CA HIS A 60 -15.64 -1.50 5.22
C HIS A 60 -16.58 -1.22 4.05
N ASN A 61 -16.36 -1.91 2.94
CA ASN A 61 -17.25 -1.85 1.78
C ASN A 61 -18.39 -2.84 2.00
N LYS A 62 -19.44 -2.38 2.68
CA LYS A 62 -20.63 -3.19 2.94
C LYS A 62 -21.35 -3.49 1.64
N ARG A 63 -21.84 -4.73 1.53
CA ARG A 63 -22.76 -5.12 0.46
C ARG A 63 -24.03 -4.26 0.51
N VAL A 64 -24.46 -3.77 -0.65
CA VAL A 64 -25.79 -3.18 -0.83
C VAL A 64 -26.77 -4.29 -1.20
N GLU A 65 -27.96 -4.33 -0.57
CA GLU A 65 -28.92 -5.45 -0.69
C GLU A 65 -29.40 -5.71 -2.13
N ASP A 66 -29.41 -4.68 -2.98
CA ASP A 66 -29.92 -4.73 -4.35
C ASP A 66 -28.84 -4.91 -5.44
N GLU A 67 -27.56 -5.03 -5.06
CA GLU A 67 -26.46 -5.23 -6.03
C GLU A 67 -26.13 -6.72 -6.22
N GLU A 68 -25.75 -7.07 -7.45
CA GLU A 68 -25.20 -8.39 -7.74
C GLU A 68 -23.99 -8.67 -6.86
N GLU A 69 -23.89 -9.90 -6.36
CA GLU A 69 -22.81 -10.32 -5.50
C GLU A 69 -21.49 -10.26 -6.26
N THR A 70 -20.65 -9.29 -5.90
CA THR A 70 -19.28 -9.19 -6.43
C THR A 70 -18.30 -9.74 -5.41
N ILE A 71 -17.12 -10.14 -5.88
CA ILE A 71 -16.00 -10.57 -5.02
C ILE A 71 -15.51 -9.45 -4.08
N PHE A 72 -15.98 -8.22 -4.26
CA PHE A 72 -15.66 -7.05 -3.43
C PHE A 72 -16.83 -6.61 -2.54
N SER A 73 -17.90 -7.41 -2.47
CA SER A 73 -19.01 -7.16 -1.55
C SER A 73 -18.69 -7.70 -0.15
N ASP A 74 -18.96 -6.89 0.88
CA ASP A 74 -18.64 -7.18 2.29
C ASP A 74 -17.15 -7.44 2.57
N VAL A 75 -16.29 -6.54 2.07
CA VAL A 75 -14.83 -6.62 2.25
C VAL A 75 -14.29 -5.47 3.09
N TYR A 76 -13.19 -5.72 3.80
CA TYR A 76 -12.42 -4.71 4.50
C TYR A 76 -11.18 -4.33 3.69
N SER A 77 -11.03 -3.05 3.37
CA SER A 77 -9.81 -2.47 2.83
C SER A 77 -8.97 -1.89 3.96
N ILE A 78 -7.84 -2.50 4.24
CA ILE A 78 -6.85 -2.05 5.22
C ILE A 78 -5.76 -1.28 4.48
N ARG A 79 -5.39 -0.10 4.99
CA ARG A 79 -4.39 0.80 4.43
C ARG A 79 -3.40 1.19 5.53
N ALA A 80 -2.11 1.05 5.25
CA ALA A 80 -1.04 1.34 6.20
C ALA A 80 0.20 1.89 5.50
N MET A 81 1.13 2.44 6.28
CA MET A 81 2.42 2.93 5.80
C MET A 81 3.55 2.09 6.41
N LEU A 82 4.55 1.83 5.59
CA LEU A 82 5.81 1.21 6.00
C LEU A 82 6.90 2.28 5.93
N CYS A 83 7.80 2.31 6.90
CA CYS A 83 9.02 3.10 6.79
C CYS A 83 10.06 2.30 6.00
N GLY A 84 10.40 2.74 4.79
CA GLY A 84 11.19 1.93 3.86
C GLY A 84 11.06 2.37 2.40
N ASP A 85 11.57 1.58 1.47
CA ASP A 85 11.60 1.91 0.04
C ASP A 85 11.08 0.77 -0.83
N LEU A 86 10.46 1.13 -1.95
CA LEU A 86 9.91 0.21 -2.95
C LEU A 86 10.91 0.04 -4.10
N TYR A 87 11.56 -1.12 -4.17
CA TYR A 87 12.65 -1.39 -5.13
C TYR A 87 12.18 -2.06 -6.43
N SER A 88 11.06 -2.76 -6.40
CA SER A 88 10.50 -3.43 -7.57
C SER A 88 9.00 -3.21 -7.65
N ILE A 89 8.47 -3.08 -8.87
CA ILE A 89 7.07 -2.84 -9.18
C ILE A 89 6.63 -3.65 -10.40
N SER A 90 5.31 -3.72 -10.63
CA SER A 90 4.77 -4.30 -11.87
C SER A 90 4.91 -3.35 -13.05
N ARG A 91 4.78 -3.87 -14.27
CA ARG A 91 4.67 -3.07 -15.49
C ARG A 91 3.53 -2.04 -15.42
N GLU A 92 2.36 -2.45 -14.94
CA GLU A 92 1.20 -1.55 -14.77
C GLU A 92 1.49 -0.37 -13.83
N GLN A 93 2.32 -0.56 -12.81
CA GLN A 93 2.76 0.52 -11.94
C GLN A 93 3.80 1.41 -12.59
N GLU A 94 4.72 0.84 -13.37
CA GLU A 94 5.69 1.62 -14.13
C GLU A 94 4.96 2.59 -15.07
N GLU A 95 3.96 2.09 -15.81
CA GLU A 95 3.11 2.87 -16.69
C GLU A 95 2.41 4.00 -15.90
N LEU A 96 1.79 3.67 -14.76
CA LEU A 96 1.13 4.66 -13.90
C LEU A 96 2.05 5.75 -13.35
N TYR A 97 3.32 5.46 -13.09
CA TYR A 97 4.22 6.36 -12.38
C TYR A 97 5.13 7.18 -13.31
N PHE A 98 5.51 6.62 -14.45
CA PHE A 98 6.57 7.17 -15.30
C PHE A 98 6.12 7.47 -16.72
N GLU A 99 4.98 6.96 -17.19
CA GLU A 99 4.47 7.35 -18.51
C GLU A 99 3.80 8.73 -18.43
N GLU A 100 4.12 9.58 -19.40
CA GLU A 100 3.36 10.80 -19.70
C GLU A 100 2.07 10.35 -20.40
N ASP A 101 0.91 10.72 -19.87
CA ASP A 101 -0.35 10.45 -20.55
C ASP A 101 -0.56 11.45 -21.71
N ASP A 102 -1.40 11.11 -22.68
CA ASP A 102 -1.75 11.95 -23.82
C ASP A 102 -2.50 13.25 -23.43
N THR A 103 -2.63 13.52 -22.12
CA THR A 103 -3.44 14.57 -21.49
C THR A 103 -2.66 15.82 -21.08
N ASP A 104 -1.42 16.00 -21.57
CA ASP A 104 -0.47 17.05 -21.13
C ASP A 104 -0.13 16.97 -19.62
N GLU A 105 -0.44 15.84 -18.96
CA GLU A 105 -0.11 15.61 -17.56
C GLU A 105 1.34 15.11 -17.43
N GLU A 106 2.13 15.81 -16.61
CA GLU A 106 3.50 15.39 -16.30
C GLU A 106 3.48 14.07 -15.52
N SER A 107 4.46 13.20 -15.81
CA SER A 107 4.70 11.98 -15.03
C SER A 107 4.88 12.29 -13.55
N LEU A 108 4.47 11.37 -12.68
CA LEU A 108 4.59 11.54 -11.23
C LEU A 108 6.06 11.60 -10.77
N PHE A 109 6.95 10.95 -11.52
CA PHE A 109 8.39 10.92 -11.28
C PHE A 109 9.17 11.10 -12.58
N VAL A 110 10.32 11.78 -12.48
CA VAL A 110 11.19 12.02 -13.64
C VAL A 110 11.86 10.73 -14.12
N GLU A 111 12.15 10.64 -15.42
CA GLU A 111 12.73 9.45 -16.07
C GLU A 111 14.03 8.95 -15.40
N GLY A 112 14.86 9.85 -14.87
CA GLY A 112 16.09 9.47 -14.17
C GLY A 112 15.86 8.68 -12.86
N GLU A 113 14.67 8.76 -12.26
CA GLU A 113 14.32 7.93 -11.10
C GLU A 113 13.94 6.51 -11.50
N ARG A 114 13.31 6.34 -12.68
CA ARG A 114 12.91 5.04 -13.24
C ARG A 114 14.06 4.06 -13.33
N GLU A 115 15.26 4.53 -13.69
CA GLU A 115 16.47 3.70 -13.81
C GLU A 115 16.87 2.99 -12.50
N ASN A 116 16.37 3.45 -11.36
CA ASN A 116 16.66 2.88 -10.05
C ASN A 116 15.62 1.83 -9.60
N VAL A 117 14.58 1.59 -10.41
CA VAL A 117 13.47 0.70 -10.10
C VAL A 117 13.55 -0.55 -10.95
N VAL A 118 13.42 -1.71 -10.32
CA VAL A 118 13.30 -2.98 -11.04
C VAL A 118 11.85 -3.14 -11.48
N VAL A 119 11.63 -3.36 -12.77
CA VAL A 119 10.29 -3.62 -13.31
C VAL A 119 10.16 -5.11 -13.56
N SER A 120 9.18 -5.72 -12.92
CA SER A 120 8.84 -7.13 -13.15
C SER A 120 7.98 -7.27 -14.40
N ASP A 121 8.41 -8.14 -15.32
CA ASP A 121 7.63 -8.56 -16.50
C ASP A 121 6.40 -9.43 -16.14
N SER A 122 6.20 -9.72 -14.84
CA SER A 122 5.13 -10.58 -14.34
C SER A 122 4.44 -9.96 -13.12
N GLY A 123 3.15 -10.27 -12.92
CA GLY A 123 2.32 -9.74 -11.84
C GLY A 123 1.37 -8.63 -12.31
N SER A 124 0.40 -8.28 -11.46
CA SER A 124 -0.54 -7.18 -11.70
C SER A 124 -0.41 -6.13 -10.59
N LEU A 125 -1.16 -5.03 -10.66
CA LEU A 125 -1.31 -4.06 -9.57
C LEU A 125 -1.71 -4.68 -8.22
N PHE A 126 -2.29 -5.88 -8.23
CA PHE A 126 -2.67 -6.63 -7.05
C PHE A 126 -2.17 -8.08 -7.11
N ASP A 127 -1.83 -8.65 -5.95
CA ASP A 127 -1.53 -10.07 -5.81
C ASP A 127 -2.48 -10.71 -4.78
N THR A 128 -3.07 -11.86 -5.12
CA THR A 128 -3.95 -12.66 -4.26
C THR A 128 -3.18 -13.69 -3.41
N GLY A 129 -1.84 -13.68 -3.47
CA GLY A 129 -0.99 -14.78 -3.05
C GLY A 129 -0.83 -15.02 -1.54
N TYR A 130 -1.20 -14.08 -0.65
CA TYR A 130 -0.97 -14.26 0.79
C TYR A 130 -2.27 -14.54 1.55
N SER A 131 -2.49 -15.82 1.88
CA SER A 131 -3.60 -16.27 2.74
C SER A 131 -4.99 -15.73 2.30
N GLY A 132 -5.21 -15.64 0.98
CA GLY A 132 -6.46 -15.15 0.39
C GLY A 132 -6.70 -13.63 0.47
N MET A 133 -5.71 -12.85 0.90
CA MET A 133 -5.76 -11.38 0.81
C MET A 133 -5.36 -10.92 -0.58
N ILE A 134 -5.99 -9.84 -1.04
CA ILE A 134 -5.51 -9.07 -2.19
C ILE A 134 -4.61 -7.97 -1.66
N ILE A 135 -3.34 -7.93 -2.06
CA ILE A 135 -2.33 -7.00 -1.55
C ILE A 135 -1.72 -6.18 -2.68
N ALA A 136 -1.42 -4.92 -2.39
CA ALA A 136 -0.61 -4.06 -3.25
C ALA A 136 0.36 -3.23 -2.41
N PHE A 137 1.60 -3.11 -2.91
CA PHE A 137 2.58 -2.15 -2.41
C PHE A 137 2.78 -1.06 -3.45
N SER A 138 2.81 0.19 -3.02
CA SER A 138 2.88 1.32 -3.93
C SER A 138 3.58 2.53 -3.32
N HIS A 139 4.02 3.45 -4.18
CA HIS A 139 4.57 4.71 -3.71
C HIS A 139 3.46 5.54 -3.03
N PRO A 140 3.71 6.18 -1.86
CA PRO A 140 2.67 6.88 -1.09
C PRO A 140 2.19 8.21 -1.70
N VAL A 141 2.82 8.69 -2.79
CA VAL A 141 2.56 9.99 -3.44
C VAL A 141 1.07 10.28 -3.63
N MET A 142 0.32 9.36 -4.24
CA MET A 142 -1.11 9.57 -4.50
C MET A 142 -1.92 9.63 -3.20
N TYR A 143 -1.62 8.74 -2.24
CA TYR A 143 -2.31 8.72 -0.96
C TYR A 143 -2.04 10.00 -0.16
N ARG A 144 -0.81 10.51 -0.17
CA ARG A 144 -0.41 11.74 0.52
C ARG A 144 -0.93 12.98 -0.19
N ALA A 145 -0.99 12.99 -1.51
CA ALA A 145 -1.57 14.09 -2.28
C ALA A 145 -3.06 14.30 -1.93
N LEU A 146 -3.83 13.22 -1.75
CA LEU A 146 -5.22 13.28 -1.31
C LEU A 146 -5.41 13.85 0.11
N GLN A 147 -4.35 13.84 0.93
CA GLN A 147 -4.36 14.36 2.30
C GLN A 147 -3.70 15.74 2.43
N ALA A 148 -3.06 16.22 1.37
CA ALA A 148 -2.31 17.46 1.40
C ALA A 148 -3.24 18.66 1.58
N GLU A 149 -3.01 19.44 2.64
CA GLU A 149 -3.68 20.72 2.81
C GLU A 149 -3.20 21.71 1.74
N ASN A 150 -4.11 22.48 1.15
CA ASN A 150 -3.81 23.44 0.08
C ASN A 150 -3.11 22.85 -1.17
N ASN A 151 -3.22 21.54 -1.39
CA ASN A 151 -2.55 20.81 -2.48
C ASN A 151 -1.00 20.88 -2.43
N GLU A 152 -0.41 21.17 -1.26
CA GLU A 152 1.05 21.18 -1.11
C GLU A 152 1.55 19.83 -0.59
N LEU A 153 2.13 19.04 -1.50
CA LEU A 153 2.77 17.77 -1.17
C LEU A 153 4.22 17.99 -0.72
N ASP A 154 4.61 17.38 0.41
CA ASP A 154 6.00 17.36 0.88
C ASP A 154 6.95 16.86 -0.23
N GLU A 155 8.01 17.64 -0.49
CA GLU A 155 9.00 17.36 -1.55
C GLU A 155 9.60 15.96 -1.44
N LYS A 156 9.65 15.36 -0.25
CA LYS A 156 10.16 13.99 -0.10
C LYS A 156 9.37 12.98 -0.94
N TYR A 157 8.07 13.18 -1.12
CA TYR A 157 7.21 12.29 -1.91
C TYR A 157 7.30 12.54 -3.43
N ARG A 158 8.07 13.54 -3.86
CA ARG A 158 8.44 13.75 -5.27
C ARG A 158 9.67 12.95 -5.70
N LYS A 159 10.21 12.13 -4.80
CA LYS A 159 11.32 11.22 -5.06
C LYS A 159 10.84 9.80 -4.90
N TRP A 160 11.25 8.91 -5.79
CA TRP A 160 10.88 7.50 -5.76
C TRP A 160 11.26 6.82 -4.44
N PHE A 161 12.50 7.02 -3.97
CA PHE A 161 12.93 6.57 -2.65
C PHE A 161 12.64 7.65 -1.60
N CYS A 162 11.36 7.77 -1.22
CA CYS A 162 10.90 8.73 -0.23
C CYS A 162 11.02 8.24 1.23
N GLY A 163 11.47 7.00 1.45
CA GLY A 163 11.56 6.37 2.77
C GLY A 163 10.22 5.96 3.38
N GLU A 164 9.13 5.96 2.59
CA GLU A 164 7.84 5.39 2.94
C GLU A 164 7.28 4.55 1.79
N VAL A 165 6.57 3.46 2.14
CA VAL A 165 5.83 2.62 1.18
C VAL A 165 4.40 2.46 1.67
N PHE A 166 3.44 2.65 0.76
CA PHE A 166 2.04 2.42 1.06
C PHE A 166 1.69 0.95 0.83
N VAL A 167 0.99 0.35 1.78
CA VAL A 167 0.42 -0.99 1.63
C VAL A 167 -1.10 -0.91 1.71
N LYS A 168 -1.75 -1.54 0.73
CA LYS A 168 -3.19 -1.75 0.71
C LYS A 168 -3.46 -3.25 0.69
N ALA A 169 -4.36 -3.69 1.56
CA ALA A 169 -4.85 -5.05 1.60
C ALA A 169 -6.37 -5.06 1.58
N ILE A 170 -6.96 -5.98 0.82
CA ILE A 170 -8.40 -6.24 0.80
C ILE A 170 -8.61 -7.66 1.31
N VAL A 171 -9.48 -7.78 2.29
CA VAL A 171 -9.82 -9.05 2.94
C VAL A 171 -11.33 -9.22 2.98
N ASN A 172 -11.80 -10.44 2.68
CA ASN A 172 -13.21 -10.78 2.85
C ASN A 172 -13.53 -10.93 4.34
N ASN A 173 -14.75 -10.53 4.71
CA ASN A 173 -15.31 -10.91 5.99
C ASN A 173 -15.47 -12.44 6.01
N LYS A 174 -15.03 -13.10 7.08
CA LYS A 174 -15.06 -14.58 7.20
C LYS A 174 -16.47 -15.12 7.41
#